data_AF-A0AAD3A9I2-F1
#
_entry.id   AF-A0AAD3A9I2-F1
#
_cell.length_a   1.000
_cell.length_b   1.000
_cell.length_c   1.000
_cell.angle_alpha   90.00
_cell.angle_beta   90.00
_cell.angle_gamma   90.00
#
_symmetry.space_group_name_H-M   'P 1'
#
loop_
_entity.id
_entity.type
_entity.pdbx_description
1 polymer ?
#
loop_
_entity_poly.entity_id
_entity_poly.type
_entity_poly.pdbx_seq_one_letter_code
_entity_poly.pdbx_strand_id
1 'polypeptide(L)'
;MYHQLTSEQRSQIFALLQKKIKRKEIALIVGTSEATLSRELERNSTPSGKYIWTKAHDMAMQRRERTVKNSKLSDELVWRIKEYIINDQWSPRQISGYLRKNEGIKVSHQSIYNIIHNDTTGELAKHTRHKMKYRHRPKS
;
A
#
# COMPACT_ATOMS: atom_id res chain seq x y z
N MET A 1 -15.32 7.88 8.25
CA MET A 1 -14.98 7.75 6.82
C MET A 1 -13.92 8.78 6.48
N TYR A 2 -12.71 8.34 6.08
CA TYR A 2 -11.60 9.25 5.75
C TYR A 2 -11.73 9.73 4.31
N HIS A 3 -11.91 11.03 4.09
CA HIS A 3 -11.97 11.63 2.77
C HIS A 3 -10.63 12.29 2.45
N GLN A 4 -10.06 11.96 1.29
CA GLN A 4 -8.88 12.64 0.79
C GLN A 4 -9.25 14.05 0.32
N LEU A 5 -8.38 15.02 0.58
CA LEU A 5 -8.58 16.38 0.08
C LEU A 5 -8.59 16.38 -1.45
N THR A 6 -9.50 17.13 -2.06
CA THR A 6 -9.54 17.33 -3.52
C THR A 6 -8.48 18.33 -3.99
N SER A 7 -8.36 18.54 -5.29
CA SER A 7 -7.46 19.56 -5.84
C SER A 7 -7.94 20.97 -5.46
N GLU A 8 -9.25 21.20 -5.54
CA GLU A 8 -9.93 22.45 -5.20
C GLU A 8 -9.74 22.80 -3.73
N GLN A 9 -9.92 21.83 -2.83
CA GLN A 9 -9.68 22.04 -1.40
C GLN A 9 -8.22 22.42 -1.12
N ARG A 10 -7.24 21.82 -1.81
CA ARG A 10 -5.83 22.20 -1.67
C ARG A 10 -5.55 23.61 -2.18
N SER A 11 -6.17 24.00 -3.29
CA SER A 11 -6.09 25.36 -3.84
C SER A 11 -6.66 26.38 -2.84
N GLN A 12 -7.81 26.08 -2.24
CA GLN A 12 -8.43 26.92 -1.21
C GLN A 12 -7.55 27.04 0.03
N ILE A 13 -7.01 25.93 0.56
CA ILE A 13 -6.05 25.94 1.68
C ILE A 13 -4.86 26.84 1.36
N PHE A 14 -4.30 26.74 0.15
CA PHE A 14 -3.17 27.57 -0.27
C PHE A 14 -3.51 29.06 -0.27
N ALA A 15 -4.65 29.46 -0.86
CA ALA A 15 -5.10 30.85 -0.87
C ALA A 15 -5.30 31.40 0.54
N LEU A 16 -5.89 30.62 1.45
CA LEU A 16 -6.14 31.03 2.83
C LEU A 16 -4.85 31.13 3.67
N LEU A 17 -3.88 30.25 3.42
CA LEU A 17 -2.55 30.34 4.05
C LEU A 17 -1.80 31.61 3.62
N GLN A 18 -1.91 32.01 2.34
CA GLN A 18 -1.32 33.27 1.88
C GLN A 18 -1.94 34.49 2.56
N LYS A 19 -3.24 34.43 2.88
CA LYS A 19 -3.95 35.44 3.67
C LYS A 19 -3.64 35.39 5.17
N LYS A 20 -2.72 34.53 5.62
CA LYS A 20 -2.32 34.34 7.03
C LYS A 20 -3.49 34.00 7.98
N ILE A 21 -4.54 33.35 7.45
CA ILE A 21 -5.69 32.90 8.24
C ILE A 21 -5.26 31.77 9.18
N LYS A 22 -5.86 31.69 10.37
CA LYS A 22 -5.53 30.66 11.36
C LYS A 22 -5.94 29.28 10.86
N ARG A 23 -5.12 28.25 11.12
CA ARG A 23 -5.37 26.87 10.67
C ARG A 23 -6.74 26.34 11.08
N LYS A 24 -7.21 26.66 12.28
CA LYS A 24 -8.55 26.30 12.77
C LYS A 24 -9.67 26.86 11.88
N GLU A 25 -9.54 28.11 11.44
CA GLU A 25 -10.51 28.77 10.56
C GLU A 25 -10.43 28.20 9.14
N ILE A 26 -9.22 27.92 8.64
CA ILE A 26 -9.03 27.26 7.34
C ILE A 26 -9.73 25.90 7.32
N ALA A 27 -9.56 25.10 8.38
CA ALA A 27 -10.21 23.80 8.48
C ALA A 27 -11.74 23.92 8.43
N LEU A 28 -12.30 24.91 9.14
CA LEU A 28 -13.74 25.19 9.12
C LEU A 28 -14.22 25.61 7.71
N ILE A 29 -13.52 26.54 7.06
CA ILE A 29 -13.88 27.06 5.73
C ILE A 29 -13.85 25.96 4.65
N VAL A 30 -12.85 25.09 4.71
CA VAL A 30 -12.64 24.01 3.72
C VAL A 30 -13.54 22.79 4.01
N GLY A 31 -14.19 22.74 5.19
CA GLY A 31 -15.03 21.63 5.60
C GLY A 31 -14.23 20.40 6.04
N THR A 32 -13.08 20.60 6.69
CA THR A 32 -12.19 19.54 7.15
C THR A 32 -11.84 19.68 8.63
N SER A 33 -11.24 18.65 9.23
CA SER A 33 -10.75 18.74 10.61
C SER A 33 -9.36 19.38 10.66
N GLU A 34 -9.05 20.07 11.77
CA GLU A 34 -7.73 20.64 12.01
C GLU A 34 -6.62 19.59 11.95
N ALA A 35 -6.88 18.38 12.44
CA ALA A 35 -5.96 17.26 12.33
C ALA A 35 -5.70 16.85 10.86
N THR A 36 -6.70 16.93 9.99
CA THR A 36 -6.54 16.63 8.56
C THR A 36 -5.71 17.69 7.87
N LEU A 37 -5.98 18.97 8.17
CA LEU A 37 -5.17 20.08 7.67
C LEU A 37 -3.72 19.97 8.14
N SER A 38 -3.48 19.67 9.42
CA SER A 38 -2.11 19.52 9.95
C SER A 38 -1.34 18.42 9.22
N ARG A 39 -1.95 17.24 9.04
CA ARG A 39 -1.35 16.11 8.31
C ARG A 39 -1.11 16.44 6.84
N GLU A 40 -2.01 17.19 6.21
CA GLU A 40 -1.84 17.65 4.83
C GLU A 40 -0.58 18.52 4.72
N LEU A 41 -0.45 19.54 5.57
CA LEU A 41 0.71 20.44 5.55
C LEU A 41 2.02 19.70 5.85
N GLU A 42 2.01 18.78 6.81
CA GLU A 42 3.19 17.99 7.16
C GLU A 42 3.63 17.09 6.00
N ARG A 43 2.69 16.43 5.34
CA ARG A 43 2.99 15.46 4.28
C ARG A 43 3.31 16.13 2.94
N ASN A 44 2.60 17.19 2.59
CA ASN A 44 2.54 17.75 1.23
C ASN A 44 3.19 19.13 1.08
N SER A 45 3.94 19.61 2.08
CA SER A 45 4.79 20.79 1.91
C SER A 45 6.10 20.45 1.19
N THR A 46 6.69 21.45 0.53
CA THR A 46 8.01 21.31 -0.10
C THR A 46 9.11 21.14 0.96
N PRO A 47 10.32 20.66 0.60
CA PRO A 47 11.45 20.57 1.53
C PRO A 47 11.81 21.90 2.20
N SER A 48 11.49 23.02 1.56
CA SER A 48 11.65 24.38 2.09
C SER A 48 10.52 24.83 3.03
N GLY A 49 9.58 23.95 3.37
CA GLY A 49 8.44 24.23 4.25
C GLY A 49 7.31 25.04 3.61
N LYS A 50 7.36 25.32 2.31
CA LYS A 50 6.32 26.06 1.59
C LYS A 50 5.21 25.12 1.15
N TYR A 51 3.96 25.52 1.38
CA TYR A 51 2.80 24.80 0.85
C TYR A 51 2.44 25.37 -0.52
N ILE A 52 2.44 24.54 -1.56
CA ILE A 52 2.04 24.90 -2.94
C ILE A 52 1.03 23.86 -3.39
N TRP A 53 -0.19 24.28 -3.73
CA TRP A 53 -1.31 23.35 -3.93
C TRP A 53 -1.11 22.35 -5.06
N THR A 54 -0.48 22.76 -6.18
CA THR A 54 -0.18 21.87 -7.32
C THR A 54 0.77 20.75 -6.90
N LYS A 55 1.90 21.12 -6.27
CA LYS A 55 2.88 20.16 -5.75
C LYS A 55 2.27 19.25 -4.67
N ALA A 56 1.44 19.82 -3.79
CA ALA A 56 0.77 19.06 -2.76
C ALA A 56 -0.17 17.99 -3.35
N HIS A 57 -0.89 18.34 -4.42
CA HIS A 57 -1.73 17.41 -5.16
C HIS A 57 -0.89 16.33 -5.85
N ASP A 58 0.19 16.70 -6.55
CA ASP A 58 1.09 15.75 -7.22
C ASP A 58 1.70 14.75 -6.23
N MET A 59 2.18 15.23 -5.07
CA MET A 59 2.70 14.38 -4.00
C MET A 59 1.63 13.42 -3.44
N ALA A 60 0.39 13.89 -3.30
CA ALA A 60 -0.72 13.05 -2.88
C ALA A 60 -1.04 11.97 -3.93
N MET A 61 -1.06 12.33 -5.21
CA MET A 61 -1.30 11.41 -6.33
C MET A 61 -0.17 10.40 -6.49
N GLN A 62 1.09 10.80 -6.38
CA GLN A 62 2.24 9.89 -6.39
C GLN A 62 2.18 8.89 -5.23
N ARG A 63 1.80 9.31 -4.02
CA ARG A 63 1.63 8.36 -2.90
C ARG A 63 0.47 7.39 -3.13
N ARG A 64 -0.64 7.88 -3.68
CA ARG A 64 -1.76 7.01 -4.07
C ARG A 64 -1.32 5.99 -5.10
N GLU A 65 -0.62 6.45 -6.13
CA GLU A 65 -0.08 5.60 -7.18
C GLU A 65 0.87 4.54 -6.62
N ARG A 66 1.82 4.90 -5.74
CA ARG A 66 2.70 3.93 -5.06
C ARG A 66 1.95 2.91 -4.22
N THR A 67 0.86 3.33 -3.56
CA THR A 67 0.04 2.43 -2.75
C THR A 67 -0.70 1.42 -3.63
N VAL A 68 -1.21 1.87 -4.77
CA VAL A 68 -1.89 1.03 -5.77
C VAL A 68 -0.89 0.17 -6.57
N LYS A 69 0.30 0.69 -6.83
CA LYS A 69 1.44 0.04 -7.50
C LYS A 69 2.28 -0.82 -6.58
N ASN A 70 1.84 -1.15 -5.36
CA ASN A 70 2.38 -2.32 -4.66
C ASN A 70 2.03 -3.52 -5.54
N SER A 71 2.98 -3.82 -6.43
CA SER A 71 2.73 -4.35 -7.76
C SER A 71 2.15 -5.73 -7.63
N LYS A 72 0.99 -5.93 -8.26
CA LYS A 72 0.55 -7.27 -8.60
C LYS A 72 1.75 -7.99 -9.23
N LEU A 73 2.07 -9.18 -8.72
CA LEU A 73 3.06 -10.04 -9.36
C LEU A 73 2.61 -10.26 -10.80
N SER A 74 3.54 -10.31 -11.75
CA SER A 74 3.18 -10.60 -13.14
C SER A 74 2.50 -11.97 -13.22
N ASP A 75 1.55 -12.13 -14.13
CA ASP A 75 0.79 -13.38 -14.26
C ASP A 75 1.72 -14.57 -14.53
N GLU A 76 2.79 -14.34 -15.29
CA GLU A 76 3.86 -15.33 -15.53
C GLU A 76 4.57 -15.73 -14.23
N LEU A 77 4.90 -14.77 -13.35
CA LEU A 77 5.55 -15.06 -12.07
C LEU A 77 4.58 -15.79 -11.12
N VAL A 78 3.30 -15.43 -11.13
CA VAL A 78 2.26 -16.15 -10.38
C VAL A 78 2.14 -17.58 -10.87
N TRP A 79 2.13 -17.80 -12.19
CA TRP A 79 2.09 -19.14 -12.78
C TRP A 79 3.30 -19.98 -12.35
N ARG A 80 4.53 -19.45 -12.46
CA ARG A 80 5.75 -20.15 -12.00
C ARG A 80 5.71 -20.48 -10.51
N ILE A 81 5.22 -19.57 -9.67
CA ILE A 81 5.03 -19.83 -8.23
C ILE A 81 4.06 -21.00 -8.02
N LYS A 82 2.99 -21.10 -8.79
CA LYS A 82 2.04 -22.23 -8.70
C LYS A 82 2.70 -23.54 -9.13
N GLU A 83 3.48 -23.54 -10.20
CA GLU A 83 4.22 -24.73 -10.65
C GLU A 83 5.19 -25.25 -9.58
N TYR A 84 5.98 -24.37 -8.95
CA TYR A 84 6.86 -24.76 -7.84
C TYR A 84 6.11 -25.35 -6.64
N ILE A 85 4.87 -24.93 -6.41
CA ILE A 85 4.03 -25.47 -5.32
C ILE A 85 3.49 -26.85 -5.71
N ILE A 86 2.95 -27.00 -6.92
CA ILE A 86 2.23 -28.21 -7.35
C ILE A 86 3.20 -29.32 -7.74
N ASN A 87 4.22 -29.02 -8.56
CA ASN A 87 5.11 -30.05 -9.10
C ASN A 87 6.29 -30.33 -8.17
N ASP A 88 6.91 -29.28 -7.63
CA ASP A 88 8.13 -29.43 -6.82
C ASP A 88 7.88 -29.50 -5.31
N GLN A 89 6.64 -29.27 -4.86
CA GLN A 89 6.26 -29.24 -3.43
C GLN A 89 7.08 -28.24 -2.60
N TRP A 90 7.54 -27.15 -3.21
CA TRP A 90 8.34 -26.15 -2.50
C TRP A 90 7.49 -25.31 -1.54
N SER A 91 8.02 -25.06 -0.35
CA SER A 91 7.39 -24.15 0.60
C SER A 91 7.50 -22.68 0.14
N PRO A 92 6.58 -21.79 0.56
CA PRO A 92 6.65 -20.36 0.25
C PRO A 92 7.99 -19.69 0.60
N ARG A 93 8.70 -20.20 1.62
CA ARG A 93 10.03 -19.72 2.00
C ARG A 93 11.12 -20.18 1.03
N GLN A 94 11.04 -21.42 0.53
CA GLN A 94 11.97 -21.94 -0.46
C GLN A 94 11.83 -21.20 -1.79
N ILE A 95 10.60 -20.99 -2.27
CA ILE A 95 10.33 -20.25 -3.51
C ILE A 95 10.85 -18.81 -3.41
N SER A 96 10.52 -18.10 -2.31
CA SER A 96 11.01 -16.74 -2.06
C SER A 96 12.55 -16.68 -2.04
N GLY A 97 13.20 -17.65 -1.39
CA GLY A 97 14.66 -17.75 -1.35
C GLY A 97 15.29 -18.05 -2.70
N TYR A 98 14.71 -18.98 -3.46
CA TYR A 98 15.17 -19.38 -4.78
C TYR A 98 15.08 -18.22 -5.78
N LEU A 99 13.92 -17.57 -5.87
CA LEU A 99 13.70 -16.42 -6.76
C LEU A 99 14.68 -15.29 -6.45
N ARG A 100 14.93 -15.03 -5.17
CA ARG A 100 15.91 -14.00 -4.77
C ARG A 100 17.33 -14.38 -5.15
N LYS A 101 17.74 -15.63 -4.92
CA LYS A 101 19.14 -16.08 -5.08
C LYS A 101 19.51 -16.30 -6.54
N ASN A 102 18.62 -16.90 -7.34
CA ASN A 102 18.93 -17.32 -8.70
C ASN A 102 18.45 -16.32 -9.76
N GLU A 103 17.37 -15.59 -9.50
CA GLU A 103 16.74 -14.69 -10.49
C GLU A 103 16.77 -13.21 -10.08
N GLY A 104 17.21 -12.90 -8.86
CA GLY A 104 17.19 -11.53 -8.32
C GLY A 104 15.77 -10.98 -8.05
N ILE A 105 14.72 -11.79 -8.20
CA ILE A 105 13.33 -11.38 -8.02
C ILE A 105 12.97 -11.39 -6.54
N LYS A 106 12.54 -10.24 -6.02
CA LYS A 106 12.15 -10.09 -4.61
C LYS A 106 10.66 -10.31 -4.44
N VAL A 107 10.27 -11.56 -4.14
CA VAL A 107 8.90 -11.90 -3.71
C VAL A 107 8.92 -12.26 -2.23
N SER A 108 8.08 -11.62 -1.42
CA SER A 108 7.95 -12.00 -0.01
C SER A 108 7.24 -13.35 0.12
N HIS A 109 7.63 -14.19 1.08
CA HIS A 109 6.88 -15.43 1.35
C HIS A 109 5.41 -15.15 1.69
N GLN A 110 5.08 -13.95 2.21
CA GLN A 110 3.71 -13.56 2.53
C GLN A 110 2.89 -13.33 1.27
N SER A 111 3.50 -12.77 0.22
CA SER A 111 2.87 -12.64 -1.09
C SER A 111 2.50 -14.00 -1.67
N ILE A 112 3.37 -15.01 -1.48
CA ILE A 112 3.10 -16.39 -1.90
C ILE A 112 1.98 -17.03 -1.05
N TYR A 113 1.98 -16.81 0.27
CA TYR A 113 0.86 -17.21 1.13
C TYR A 113 -0.46 -16.58 0.68
N ASN A 114 -0.46 -15.30 0.29
CA ASN A 114 -1.66 -14.63 -0.22
C ASN A 114 -2.13 -15.27 -1.54
N ILE A 115 -1.23 -15.70 -2.43
CA ILE A 115 -1.60 -16.46 -3.65
C ILE A 115 -2.32 -17.75 -3.26
N ILE A 116 -1.79 -18.50 -2.29
CA ILE A 116 -2.39 -19.76 -1.85
C ILE A 116 -3.75 -19.53 -1.17
N HIS A 117 -3.89 -18.47 -0.35
CA HIS A 117 -5.17 -18.14 0.29
C HIS A 117 -6.23 -17.65 -0.69
N ASN A 118 -5.84 -17.00 -1.78
CA ASN A 118 -6.76 -16.52 -2.82
C ASN A 118 -7.15 -17.61 -3.83
N ASP A 119 -6.55 -18.81 -3.75
CA ASP A 119 -6.93 -19.94 -4.59
C ASP A 119 -8.24 -20.56 -4.08
N THR A 120 -9.32 -20.32 -4.83
CA THR A 120 -10.67 -20.81 -4.50
C THR A 120 -10.83 -22.31 -4.70
N THR A 121 -9.96 -22.95 -5.49
CA THR A 121 -10.00 -24.40 -5.74
C THR A 121 -9.44 -25.20 -4.57
N GLY A 122 -8.62 -24.56 -3.72
CA GLY A 122 -7.91 -25.20 -2.61
C GLY A 122 -6.84 -26.20 -3.05
N GLU A 123 -6.48 -26.24 -4.33
CA GLU A 123 -5.46 -27.12 -4.89
C GLU A 123 -4.08 -26.77 -4.33
N LEU A 124 -3.72 -25.49 -4.34
CA LEU A 124 -2.43 -25.02 -3.83
C LEU A 124 -2.26 -25.32 -2.33
N ALA A 125 -3.35 -25.26 -1.57
CA ALA A 125 -3.31 -25.57 -0.15
C ALA A 125 -2.94 -27.04 0.08
N LYS A 126 -3.40 -27.99 -0.74
CA LYS A 126 -3.14 -29.44 -0.57
C LYS A 126 -1.65 -29.78 -0.63
N HIS A 127 -0.89 -29.04 -1.44
CA HIS A 127 0.55 -29.21 -1.62
C HIS A 127 1.39 -28.51 -0.55
N THR A 128 0.76 -27.81 0.40
CA THR A 128 1.47 -27.28 1.56
C THR A 128 1.48 -28.28 2.71
N ARG A 129 2.60 -28.34 3.44
CA ARG A 129 2.84 -29.30 4.53
C ARG A 129 1.72 -29.42 5.56
N HIS A 130 1.06 -28.31 5.91
CA HIS A 130 -0.04 -28.28 6.87
C HIS A 130 -1.41 -28.05 6.24
N LYS A 131 -1.52 -28.04 4.90
CA LYS A 131 -2.75 -27.68 4.19
C LYS A 131 -3.35 -26.35 4.63
N MET A 132 -2.48 -25.40 5.01
CA MET A 132 -2.83 -24.13 5.66
C MET A 132 -3.68 -24.25 6.95
N LYS A 133 -3.76 -25.44 7.56
CA LYS A 133 -4.41 -25.65 8.85
C LYS A 133 -3.45 -25.25 9.96
N TYR A 134 -3.48 -23.98 10.33
CA TYR A 134 -2.76 -23.50 11.51
C TYR A 134 -3.67 -23.55 12.72
N ARG A 135 -3.20 -24.19 13.80
CA ARG A 135 -3.87 -24.12 15.09
C ARG A 135 -3.62 -22.74 15.68
N HIS A 136 -4.67 -21.94 15.83
CA HIS A 136 -4.54 -20.64 16.48
C HIS A 136 -4.06 -20.85 17.92
N ARG A 137 -2.93 -20.23 18.26
CA ARG A 137 -2.49 -20.15 19.64
C ARG A 137 -3.41 -19.14 20.34
N PRO A 138 -4.07 -19.49 21.45
CA PRO A 138 -4.83 -18.51 22.22
C PRO A 138 -3.90 -17.37 22.60
N LYS A 139 -4.37 -16.13 22.41
CA LYS A 139 -3.66 -14.96 22.91
C LYS A 139 -3.70 -15.06 24.43
N SER A 140 -2.52 -15.16 25.05
CA SER A 140 -2.36 -15.08 26.51
C SER A 140 -2.77 -13.72 27.02
#